data_AF-A0A820KI10-F1
#
_entry.id   AF-A0A820KI10-F1
#
_cell.length_a   1.000
_cell.length_b   1.000
_cell.length_c   1.000
_cell.angle_alpha   90.00
_cell.angle_beta   90.00
_cell.angle_gamma   90.00
#
_symmetry.space_group_name_H-M   'P 1'
#
loop_
_entity.id
_entity.type
_entity.pdbx_description
1 polymer ?
#
loop_
_entity_poly.entity_id
_entity_poly.type
_entity_poly.pdbx_seq_one_letter_code
_entity_poly.pdbx_strand_id
1 'polypeptide(L)'
;MAEQAETRNVHWPDTSLPENQLVLELNALRDGLTSEKAAQLCSQLGCGYLIQFVESRTLHYATAMAAYIQLLISIAKIVDRRTFMEPFPKSCGGCASIQFFCMVNLHRELANDVFDLFRVLLNDDEGEIVTKDEVLTMGTMMRRQYKRHYDPFPYMGNCLDFTEELRMMTDKLRDLITNEKFGLAMQKNRTQCISFLKQYFTERTTLNLNEFLETL
;
A
#
# COMPACT_ATOMS: atom_id res chain seq x y z
N MET A 1 43.69 1.18 -2.33
CA MET A 1 42.89 1.01 -3.55
C MET A 1 41.47 0.79 -3.10
N ALA A 2 40.62 1.81 -3.25
CA ALA A 2 39.21 1.68 -2.89
C ALA A 2 38.56 0.80 -3.95
N GLU A 3 38.13 -0.41 -3.56
CA GLU A 3 37.17 -1.20 -4.33
C GLU A 3 35.96 -0.30 -4.57
N GLN A 4 35.74 0.09 -5.82
CA GLN A 4 34.43 0.55 -6.25
C GLN A 4 33.50 -0.64 -6.02
N ALA A 5 32.73 -0.58 -4.93
CA ALA A 5 31.65 -1.51 -4.69
C ALA A 5 30.74 -1.42 -5.91
N GLU A 6 30.79 -2.46 -6.75
CA GLU A 6 29.87 -2.63 -7.86
C GLU A 6 28.47 -2.52 -7.27
N THR A 7 27.80 -1.39 -7.50
CA THR A 7 26.38 -1.21 -7.20
C THR A 7 25.64 -2.19 -8.10
N ARG A 8 25.52 -3.44 -7.65
CA ARG A 8 24.67 -4.44 -8.30
C ARG A 8 23.28 -3.84 -8.35
N ASN A 9 22.77 -3.68 -9.57
CA ASN A 9 21.39 -3.28 -9.78
C ASN A 9 20.47 -4.26 -9.03
N VAL A 10 19.68 -3.73 -8.10
CA VAL A 10 18.69 -4.52 -7.36
C VAL A 10 17.44 -4.63 -8.20
N HIS A 11 16.84 -5.82 -8.32
CA HIS A 11 15.63 -6.04 -9.10
C HIS A 11 14.58 -6.76 -8.28
N TRP A 12 13.32 -6.58 -8.67
CA TRP A 12 12.24 -7.40 -8.16
C TRP A 12 12.45 -8.87 -8.56
N PRO A 13 12.15 -9.85 -7.68
CA PRO A 13 12.30 -11.26 -8.01
C PRO A 13 11.41 -11.68 -9.19
N ASP A 14 11.72 -12.80 -9.83
CA ASP A 14 10.83 -13.33 -10.87
C ASP A 14 9.59 -13.99 -10.23
N THR A 15 8.40 -13.46 -10.52
CA THR A 15 7.13 -13.97 -9.96
C THR A 15 6.73 -15.34 -10.50
N SER A 16 7.42 -15.88 -11.51
CA SER A 16 7.21 -17.23 -12.04
C SER A 16 7.94 -18.32 -11.24
N LEU A 17 8.81 -17.93 -10.32
CA LEU A 17 9.52 -18.86 -9.44
C LEU A 17 8.55 -19.66 -8.54
N PRO A 18 8.94 -20.88 -8.11
CA PRO A 18 8.23 -21.60 -7.06
C PRO A 18 8.05 -20.74 -5.80
N GLU A 19 6.90 -20.87 -5.12
CA GLU A 19 6.53 -19.99 -3.99
C GLU A 19 7.62 -19.90 -2.92
N ASN A 20 8.22 -21.04 -2.55
CA ASN A 20 9.28 -21.08 -1.55
C ASN A 20 10.54 -20.30 -1.98
N GLN A 21 10.92 -20.37 -3.26
CA GLN A 21 12.06 -19.62 -3.78
C GLN A 21 11.73 -18.12 -3.85
N LEU A 22 10.53 -17.78 -4.30
CA LEU A 22 10.06 -16.40 -4.34
C LEU A 22 10.04 -15.75 -2.95
N VAL A 23 9.58 -16.49 -1.92
CA VAL A 23 9.65 -16.06 -0.52
C VAL A 23 11.08 -15.83 -0.06
N LEU A 24 12.01 -16.73 -0.39
CA LEU A 24 13.43 -16.57 -0.05
C LEU A 24 14.04 -15.31 -0.69
N GLU A 25 13.74 -15.05 -1.97
CA GLU A 25 14.26 -13.88 -2.67
C GLU A 25 13.67 -12.57 -2.15
N LEU A 26 12.36 -12.52 -1.87
CA LEU A 26 11.70 -11.36 -1.26
C LEU A 26 12.26 -11.06 0.15
N ASN A 27 12.48 -12.09 0.96
CA ASN A 27 13.09 -11.92 2.28
C ASN A 27 14.55 -11.45 2.17
N ALA A 28 15.34 -12.01 1.25
CA ALA A 28 16.72 -11.57 1.03
C ALA A 28 16.79 -10.10 0.60
N LEU A 29 15.86 -9.63 -0.24
CA LEU A 29 15.74 -8.21 -0.59
C LEU A 29 15.41 -7.34 0.62
N ARG A 30 14.45 -7.77 1.45
CA ARG A 30 14.06 -7.06 2.67
C ARG A 30 15.22 -6.95 3.66
N ASP A 31 15.93 -8.05 3.89
CA ASP A 31 17.01 -8.13 4.88
C ASP A 31 18.26 -7.35 4.42
N GLY A 32 18.45 -7.19 3.11
CA GLY A 32 19.52 -6.39 2.50
C GLY A 32 19.11 -4.98 2.06
N LEU A 33 17.94 -4.50 2.51
CA LEU A 33 17.33 -3.26 2.02
C LEU A 33 18.06 -2.01 2.56
N THR A 34 18.39 -1.09 1.66
CA THR A 34 18.87 0.27 1.99
C THR A 34 17.96 1.29 1.30
N SER A 35 17.99 2.56 1.72
CA SER A 35 17.17 3.60 1.07
C SER A 35 17.44 3.71 -0.43
N GLU A 36 18.69 3.57 -0.87
CA GLU A 36 19.05 3.58 -2.29
C GLU A 36 18.44 2.39 -3.04
N LYS A 37 18.57 1.17 -2.49
CA LYS A 37 18.00 -0.03 -3.11
C LYS A 37 16.47 0.00 -3.15
N ALA A 38 15.84 0.54 -2.11
CA ALA A 38 14.40 0.71 -2.06
C ALA A 38 13.90 1.71 -3.10
N ALA A 39 14.58 2.85 -3.26
CA ALA A 39 14.26 3.82 -4.31
C ALA A 39 14.47 3.24 -5.73
N GLN A 40 15.53 2.44 -5.92
CA GLN A 40 15.74 1.70 -7.17
C GLN A 40 14.60 0.72 -7.46
N LEU A 41 14.16 -0.08 -6.46
CA LEU A 41 13.02 -0.97 -6.62
C LEU A 41 11.73 -0.20 -6.97
N CYS A 42 11.50 0.96 -6.34
CA CYS A 42 10.31 1.78 -6.59
C CYS A 42 10.22 2.29 -8.04
N SER A 43 11.36 2.64 -8.63
CA SER A 43 11.42 3.23 -9.98
C SER A 43 11.34 2.23 -11.14
N GLN A 44 11.47 0.93 -10.88
CA GLN A 44 11.65 -0.08 -11.94
C GLN A 44 10.39 -0.54 -12.67
N LEU A 45 9.22 -0.51 -12.01
CA LEU A 45 8.09 -1.32 -12.48
C LEU A 45 6.92 -0.55 -13.08
N GLY A 46 6.98 0.79 -13.16
CA GLY A 46 6.10 1.62 -14.00
C GLY A 46 4.66 1.13 -14.18
N CYS A 47 3.97 0.79 -13.08
CA CYS A 47 2.65 0.13 -12.94
C CYS A 47 2.61 -1.32 -12.39
N GLY A 48 3.69 -1.83 -11.77
CA GLY A 48 3.57 -2.62 -10.53
C GLY A 48 3.91 -4.11 -10.60
N TYR A 49 4.65 -4.57 -9.60
CA TYR A 49 5.10 -5.95 -9.41
C TYR A 49 3.93 -6.96 -9.34
N LEU A 50 2.78 -6.51 -8.83
CA LEU A 50 1.59 -7.34 -8.75
C LEU A 50 1.04 -7.76 -10.12
N ILE A 51 1.26 -6.97 -11.19
CA ILE A 51 0.89 -7.40 -12.56
C ILE A 51 1.60 -8.68 -12.92
N GLN A 52 2.89 -8.80 -12.57
CA GLN A 52 3.68 -9.97 -12.93
C GLN A 52 3.14 -11.23 -12.23
N PHE A 53 2.67 -11.14 -10.99
CA PHE A 53 1.98 -12.27 -10.35
C PHE A 53 0.70 -12.69 -11.10
N VAL A 54 -0.05 -11.73 -11.65
CA VAL A 54 -1.23 -12.01 -12.48
C VAL A 54 -0.81 -12.77 -13.74
N GLU A 55 0.19 -12.25 -14.45
CA GLU A 55 0.69 -12.81 -15.71
C GLU A 55 1.29 -14.21 -15.52
N SER A 56 2.03 -14.41 -14.44
CA SER A 56 2.64 -15.69 -14.03
C SER A 56 1.63 -16.66 -13.41
N ARG A 57 0.38 -16.24 -13.16
CA ARG A 57 -0.67 -17.04 -12.50
C ARG A 57 -0.31 -17.49 -11.08
N THR A 58 0.57 -16.78 -10.40
CA THR A 58 1.09 -17.09 -9.05
C THR A 58 0.38 -16.30 -7.94
N LEU A 59 -0.75 -15.69 -8.26
CA LEU A 59 -1.58 -14.94 -7.30
C LEU A 59 -2.12 -15.77 -6.13
N HIS A 60 -2.09 -17.10 -6.21
CA HIS A 60 -2.52 -17.99 -5.14
C HIS A 60 -1.45 -18.19 -4.06
N TYR A 61 -0.23 -17.69 -4.27
CA TYR A 61 0.88 -17.79 -3.32
C TYR A 61 0.71 -16.83 -2.15
N ALA A 62 -0.13 -17.19 -1.18
CA ALA A 62 -0.40 -16.37 -0.01
C ALA A 62 0.88 -16.05 0.79
N THR A 63 1.83 -16.98 0.89
CA THR A 63 3.07 -16.75 1.65
C THR A 63 4.03 -15.83 0.92
N ALA A 64 4.10 -15.91 -0.42
CA ALA A 64 4.84 -14.93 -1.22
C ALA A 64 4.22 -13.54 -1.15
N MET A 65 2.89 -13.44 -1.16
CA MET A 65 2.18 -12.17 -0.99
C MET A 65 2.44 -11.55 0.39
N ALA A 66 2.46 -12.36 1.45
CA ALA A 66 2.87 -11.89 2.79
C ALA A 66 4.31 -11.35 2.78
N ALA A 67 5.26 -12.09 2.20
CA ALA A 67 6.65 -11.63 2.07
C ALA A 67 6.77 -10.33 1.25
N TYR A 68 5.97 -10.20 0.19
CA TYR A 68 5.89 -8.97 -0.61
C TYR A 68 5.36 -7.78 0.20
N ILE A 69 4.27 -7.95 0.96
CA ILE A 69 3.73 -6.88 1.82
C ILE A 69 4.76 -6.50 2.90
N GLN A 70 5.45 -7.47 3.50
CA GLN A 70 6.50 -7.20 4.49
C GLN A 70 7.68 -6.42 3.88
N LEU A 71 8.05 -6.70 2.63
CA LEU A 71 9.03 -5.89 1.90
C LEU A 71 8.52 -4.46 1.67
N LEU A 72 7.26 -4.29 1.25
CA LEU A 72 6.65 -2.96 1.10
C LEU A 72 6.62 -2.17 2.40
N ILE A 73 6.34 -2.83 3.54
CA ILE A 73 6.41 -2.23 4.88
C ILE A 73 7.83 -1.68 5.15
N SER A 74 8.87 -2.47 4.86
CA SER A 74 10.26 -2.03 5.03
C SER A 74 10.62 -0.87 4.10
N ILE A 75 10.17 -0.90 2.84
CA ILE A 75 10.38 0.19 1.87
C ILE A 75 9.70 1.47 2.38
N ALA A 76 8.43 1.40 2.79
CA ALA A 76 7.64 2.54 3.26
C ALA A 76 8.25 3.25 4.49
N LYS A 77 9.06 2.55 5.29
CA LYS A 77 9.77 3.13 6.44
C LYS A 77 11.00 3.95 6.08
N ILE A 78 11.58 3.75 4.88
CA ILE A 78 12.93 4.26 4.56
C ILE A 78 13.00 5.11 3.28
N VAL A 79 11.93 5.16 2.49
CA VAL A 79 11.79 6.06 1.34
C VAL A 79 10.65 7.04 1.58
N ASP A 80 10.70 8.18 0.90
CA ASP A 80 9.60 9.14 0.95
C ASP A 80 8.31 8.58 0.30
N ARG A 81 7.18 9.16 0.69
CA ARG A 81 5.84 8.69 0.27
C ARG A 81 5.64 8.77 -1.24
N ARG A 82 6.25 9.76 -1.91
CA ARG A 82 6.13 9.92 -3.37
C ARG A 82 6.87 8.79 -4.09
N THR A 83 8.11 8.52 -3.69
CA THR A 83 8.90 7.39 -4.21
C THR A 83 8.21 6.06 -3.95
N PHE A 84 7.69 5.85 -2.73
CA PHE A 84 6.94 4.64 -2.39
C PHE A 84 5.73 4.41 -3.31
N MET A 85 5.10 5.47 -3.82
CA MET A 85 3.93 5.37 -4.70
C MET A 85 4.25 5.00 -6.15
N GLU A 86 5.49 5.16 -6.61
CA GLU A 86 5.88 4.93 -8.01
C GLU A 86 5.53 3.54 -8.59
N PRO A 87 5.65 2.43 -7.82
CA PRO A 87 5.25 1.11 -8.30
C PRO A 87 3.74 0.95 -8.54
N PHE A 88 2.90 1.82 -7.98
CA PHE A 88 1.45 1.65 -8.00
C PHE A 88 0.82 2.36 -9.21
N PRO A 89 -0.33 1.90 -9.72
CA PRO A 89 -0.98 2.49 -10.88
C PRO A 89 -1.25 3.98 -10.70
N LYS A 90 -0.79 4.76 -11.68
CA LYS A 90 -0.91 6.23 -11.68
C LYS A 90 -0.23 6.89 -10.47
N SER A 91 0.67 6.18 -9.79
CA SER A 91 1.33 6.61 -8.54
C SER A 91 0.33 7.10 -7.49
N CYS A 92 -0.83 6.44 -7.39
CA CYS A 92 -1.98 6.90 -6.63
C CYS A 92 -2.18 6.06 -5.36
N GLY A 93 -2.19 6.72 -4.18
CA GLY A 93 -2.45 6.07 -2.89
C GLY A 93 -3.82 5.39 -2.79
N GLY A 94 -4.82 5.88 -3.52
CA GLY A 94 -6.14 5.25 -3.60
C GLY A 94 -6.10 3.93 -4.39
N CYS A 95 -5.38 3.91 -5.52
CA CYS A 95 -5.16 2.68 -6.29
C CYS A 95 -4.35 1.67 -5.48
N ALA A 96 -3.31 2.13 -4.76
CA ALA A 96 -2.53 1.27 -3.86
C ALA A 96 -3.41 0.65 -2.76
N SER A 97 -4.25 1.47 -2.10
CA SER A 97 -5.18 1.01 -1.06
C SER A 97 -6.15 -0.06 -1.58
N ILE A 98 -6.73 0.16 -2.75
CA ILE A 98 -7.62 -0.81 -3.42
C ILE A 98 -6.90 -2.13 -3.67
N GLN A 99 -5.65 -2.10 -4.11
CA GLN A 99 -4.87 -3.33 -4.32
C GLN A 99 -4.71 -4.13 -3.04
N PHE A 100 -4.37 -3.47 -1.93
CA PHE A 100 -4.22 -4.15 -0.65
C PHE A 100 -5.55 -4.75 -0.18
N PHE A 101 -6.67 -4.04 -0.34
CA PHE A 101 -7.99 -4.58 -0.01
C PHE A 101 -8.41 -5.73 -0.95
N CYS A 102 -8.10 -5.65 -2.24
CA CYS A 102 -8.30 -6.76 -3.17
C CYS A 102 -7.48 -7.99 -2.74
N MET A 103 -6.21 -7.81 -2.35
CA MET A 103 -5.40 -8.92 -1.80
C MET A 103 -6.06 -9.55 -0.58
N VAL A 104 -6.54 -8.77 0.38
CA VAL A 104 -7.23 -9.28 1.58
C VAL A 104 -8.53 -10.02 1.24
N ASN A 105 -9.26 -9.57 0.22
CA ASN A 105 -10.44 -10.28 -0.25
C ASN A 105 -10.09 -11.69 -0.77
N LEU A 106 -8.93 -11.84 -1.39
CA LEU A 106 -8.47 -13.08 -2.00
C LEU A 106 -7.76 -13.99 -0.99
N HIS A 107 -7.04 -13.38 -0.04
CA HIS A 107 -6.23 -14.02 0.99
C HIS A 107 -6.55 -13.36 2.34
N ARG A 108 -7.57 -13.87 3.03
CA ARG A 108 -8.05 -13.26 4.28
C ARG A 108 -6.99 -13.26 5.39
N GLU A 109 -6.08 -14.21 5.34
CA GLU A 109 -4.92 -14.32 6.23
C GLU A 109 -3.98 -13.11 6.17
N LEU A 110 -3.93 -12.39 5.04
CA LEU A 110 -3.07 -11.21 4.85
C LEU A 110 -3.60 -9.94 5.51
N ALA A 111 -4.76 -10.00 6.17
CA ALA A 111 -5.35 -8.83 6.82
C ALA A 111 -4.43 -8.20 7.88
N ASN A 112 -3.64 -9.01 8.58
CA ASN A 112 -2.63 -8.52 9.53
C ASN A 112 -1.52 -7.73 8.82
N ASP A 113 -0.93 -8.31 7.77
CA ASP A 113 0.17 -7.67 7.04
C ASP A 113 -0.30 -6.36 6.37
N VAL A 114 -1.50 -6.35 5.78
CA VAL A 114 -2.07 -5.14 5.20
C VAL A 114 -2.40 -4.08 6.27
N PHE A 115 -2.91 -4.49 7.42
CA PHE A 115 -3.11 -3.58 8.55
C PHE A 115 -1.79 -2.95 9.02
N ASP A 116 -0.72 -3.74 9.17
CA ASP A 116 0.60 -3.22 9.54
C ASP A 116 1.18 -2.27 8.47
N LEU A 117 0.92 -2.54 7.19
CA LEU A 117 1.27 -1.61 6.11
C LEU A 117 0.54 -0.28 6.23
N PHE A 118 -0.78 -0.28 6.48
CA PHE A 118 -1.52 0.97 6.68
C PHE A 118 -1.03 1.74 7.91
N ARG A 119 -0.68 1.07 9.01
CA ARG A 119 -0.09 1.72 10.20
C ARG A 119 1.18 2.49 9.83
N VAL A 120 2.07 1.89 9.04
CA VAL A 120 3.28 2.56 8.57
C VAL A 120 2.94 3.72 7.63
N LEU A 121 2.09 3.50 6.63
CA LEU A 121 1.74 4.52 5.64
C LEU A 121 0.98 5.71 6.24
N LEU A 122 0.29 5.52 7.37
CA LEU A 122 -0.49 6.57 8.03
C LEU A 122 0.22 7.15 9.26
N ASN A 123 1.43 6.69 9.59
CA ASN A 123 2.13 7.01 10.85
C ASN A 123 1.21 6.77 12.08
N ASP A 124 0.50 5.63 12.08
CA ASP A 124 -0.50 5.26 13.07
C ASP A 124 -0.05 4.03 13.88
N ASP A 125 0.86 4.25 14.81
CA ASP A 125 1.46 3.20 15.61
C ASP A 125 0.46 2.43 16.49
N GLU A 126 -0.74 2.96 16.75
CA GLU A 126 -1.74 2.28 17.59
C GLU A 126 -2.91 1.69 16.78
N GLY A 127 -2.97 1.95 15.46
CA GLY A 127 -4.02 1.43 14.59
C GLY A 127 -5.40 2.05 14.85
N GLU A 128 -5.44 3.35 15.18
CA GLU A 128 -6.67 4.09 15.44
C GLU A 128 -7.38 4.66 14.20
N ILE A 129 -6.67 4.81 13.07
CA ILE A 129 -7.21 5.38 11.83
C ILE A 129 -7.88 4.30 10.98
N VAL A 130 -7.19 3.18 10.80
CA VAL A 130 -7.69 2.02 10.06
C VAL A 130 -7.43 0.79 10.91
N THR A 131 -8.48 0.19 11.44
CA THR A 131 -8.41 -1.04 12.23
C THR A 131 -8.31 -2.28 11.35
N LYS A 132 -7.82 -3.39 11.91
CA LYS A 132 -7.79 -4.68 11.23
C LYS A 132 -9.17 -5.15 10.75
N ASP A 133 -10.20 -4.96 11.57
CA ASP A 133 -11.57 -5.37 11.23
C ASP A 133 -12.13 -4.53 10.07
N GLU A 134 -11.75 -3.26 9.99
CA GLU A 134 -12.04 -2.42 8.83
C GLU A 134 -11.30 -2.93 7.60
N VAL A 135 -10.03 -3.33 7.68
CA VAL A 135 -9.30 -3.94 6.55
C VAL A 135 -10.04 -5.18 6.00
N LEU A 136 -10.52 -6.07 6.88
CA LEU A 136 -11.31 -7.25 6.50
C LEU A 136 -12.66 -6.89 5.87
N THR A 137 -13.34 -5.90 6.46
CA THR A 137 -14.63 -5.39 5.96
C THR A 137 -14.45 -4.79 4.57
N MET A 138 -13.39 -3.99 4.40
CA MET A 138 -12.99 -3.35 3.17
C MET A 138 -12.66 -4.35 2.07
N GLY A 139 -11.88 -5.39 2.36
CA GLY A 139 -11.64 -6.47 1.42
C GLY A 139 -12.96 -7.10 0.94
N THR A 140 -13.86 -7.42 1.86
CA THR A 140 -15.18 -7.98 1.53
C THR A 140 -16.03 -7.03 0.67
N MET A 141 -15.94 -5.72 0.91
CA MET A 141 -16.64 -4.70 0.12
C MET A 141 -16.12 -4.59 -1.31
N MET A 142 -14.80 -4.75 -1.55
CA MET A 142 -14.21 -4.64 -2.89
C MET A 142 -14.96 -5.52 -3.90
N ARG A 143 -15.17 -6.80 -3.57
CA ARG A 143 -15.83 -7.74 -4.48
C ARG A 143 -17.28 -7.37 -4.77
N ARG A 144 -18.01 -6.86 -3.77
CA ARG A 144 -19.43 -6.50 -3.90
C ARG A 144 -19.64 -5.22 -4.70
N GLN A 145 -18.67 -4.32 -4.67
CA GLN A 145 -18.77 -2.98 -5.23
C GLN A 145 -18.04 -2.81 -6.58
N TYR A 146 -17.44 -3.89 -7.09
CA TYR A 146 -16.82 -3.91 -8.41
C TYR A 146 -17.88 -3.79 -9.52
N LYS A 147 -17.75 -2.78 -10.38
CA LYS A 147 -18.78 -2.39 -11.35
C LYS A 147 -18.77 -3.18 -12.66
N ARG A 148 -17.63 -3.79 -13.02
CA ARG A 148 -17.50 -4.40 -14.33
C ARG A 148 -18.00 -5.84 -14.28
N HIS A 149 -19.29 -6.01 -14.55
CA HIS A 149 -19.98 -7.31 -14.46
C HIS A 149 -19.41 -8.40 -15.38
N TYR A 150 -18.67 -8.03 -16.44
CA TYR A 150 -18.13 -8.97 -17.42
C TYR A 150 -16.60 -9.12 -17.37
N ASP A 151 -15.92 -8.33 -16.53
CA ASP A 151 -14.47 -8.43 -16.34
C ASP A 151 -14.18 -9.27 -15.08
N PRO A 152 -13.07 -10.02 -15.06
CA PRO A 152 -12.61 -10.67 -13.84
C PRO A 152 -12.36 -9.64 -12.73
N PHE A 153 -12.76 -9.97 -11.51
CA PHE A 153 -12.49 -9.12 -10.33
C PHE A 153 -10.99 -8.79 -10.24
N PRO A 154 -10.62 -7.51 -10.09
CA PRO A 154 -9.25 -7.10 -10.34
C PRO A 154 -8.37 -7.40 -9.13
N TYR A 155 -7.22 -8.00 -9.41
CA TYR A 155 -6.08 -8.00 -8.49
C TYR A 155 -5.42 -6.62 -8.46
N MET A 156 -5.53 -5.86 -9.56
CA MET A 156 -5.09 -4.48 -9.69
C MET A 156 -6.24 -3.57 -10.10
N GLY A 157 -7.00 -3.11 -9.11
CA GLY A 157 -8.12 -2.21 -9.33
C GLY A 157 -7.68 -0.76 -9.51
N ASN A 158 -8.39 -0.03 -10.38
CA ASN A 158 -8.39 1.42 -10.39
C ASN A 158 -9.52 1.94 -9.49
N CYS A 159 -9.38 3.13 -8.89
CA CYS A 159 -10.47 3.78 -8.16
C CYS A 159 -11.77 3.91 -8.99
N LEU A 160 -11.66 4.01 -10.31
CA LEU A 160 -12.81 4.11 -11.22
C LEU A 160 -13.59 2.80 -11.40
N ASP A 161 -13.04 1.66 -10.98
CA ASP A 161 -13.67 0.34 -11.15
C ASP A 161 -14.74 0.02 -10.10
N PHE A 162 -14.91 0.90 -9.09
CA PHE A 162 -15.76 0.67 -7.92
C PHE A 162 -16.83 1.74 -7.76
N THR A 163 -17.83 1.49 -6.91
CA THR A 163 -18.89 2.46 -6.57
C THR A 163 -18.34 3.78 -6.02
N GLU A 164 -19.17 4.82 -6.09
CA GLU A 164 -18.81 6.14 -5.59
C GLU A 164 -18.47 6.13 -4.09
N GLU A 165 -19.16 5.33 -3.30
CA GLU A 165 -18.90 5.19 -1.86
C GLU A 165 -17.48 4.70 -1.59
N LEU A 166 -17.07 3.62 -2.27
CA LEU A 166 -15.70 3.10 -2.14
C LEU A 166 -14.67 4.10 -2.65
N ARG A 167 -14.98 4.75 -3.78
CA ARG A 167 -14.11 5.76 -4.38
C ARG A 167 -13.83 6.87 -3.37
N MET A 168 -14.87 7.44 -2.75
CA MET A 168 -14.74 8.52 -1.77
C MET A 168 -13.82 8.16 -0.60
N MET A 169 -13.93 6.94 -0.07
CA MET A 169 -13.05 6.52 1.03
C MET A 169 -11.62 6.23 0.55
N THR A 170 -11.44 5.62 -0.62
CA THR A 170 -10.09 5.44 -1.19
C THR A 170 -9.44 6.77 -1.58
N ASP A 171 -10.24 7.80 -1.89
CA ASP A 171 -9.77 9.17 -2.08
C ASP A 171 -9.30 9.78 -0.74
N LYS A 172 -10.05 9.58 0.36
CA LYS A 172 -9.60 9.99 1.70
C LYS A 172 -8.28 9.30 2.08
N LEU A 173 -8.16 8.00 1.84
CA LEU A 173 -6.91 7.26 2.08
C LEU A 173 -5.77 7.74 1.18
N ARG A 174 -6.04 8.03 -0.10
CA ARG A 174 -5.07 8.65 -1.02
C ARG A 174 -4.51 9.92 -0.41
N ASP A 175 -5.39 10.83 -0.02
CA ASP A 175 -5.03 12.16 0.46
C ASP A 175 -4.18 12.06 1.74
N LEU A 176 -4.41 11.06 2.60
CA LEU A 176 -3.57 10.80 3.78
C LEU A 176 -2.23 10.16 3.44
N ILE A 177 -2.21 9.14 2.57
CA ILE A 177 -0.99 8.39 2.21
C ILE A 177 -0.01 9.27 1.46
N THR A 178 -0.48 10.13 0.54
CA THR A 178 0.40 10.94 -0.32
C THR A 178 0.76 12.31 0.25
N ASN A 179 0.21 12.70 1.42
CA ASN A 179 0.43 14.03 1.98
C ASN A 179 1.55 14.01 3.03
N GLU A 180 2.71 14.57 2.68
CA GLU A 180 3.87 14.66 3.59
C GLU A 180 3.58 15.51 4.83
N LYS A 181 2.77 16.59 4.69
CA LYS A 181 2.39 17.43 5.84
C LYS A 181 1.56 16.63 6.84
N PHE A 182 0.71 15.72 6.37
CA PHE A 182 -0.04 14.83 7.26
C PHE A 182 0.90 13.90 8.05
N GLY A 183 1.90 13.32 7.39
CA GLY A 183 2.90 12.49 8.06
C GLY A 183 3.65 13.23 9.18
N LEU A 184 4.05 14.48 8.93
CA LEU A 184 4.70 15.35 9.92
C LEU A 184 3.74 15.78 11.05
N ALA A 185 2.49 16.09 10.71
CA ALA A 185 1.46 16.47 11.67
C ALA A 185 1.14 15.34 12.66
N MET A 186 1.04 14.10 12.18
CA MET A 186 0.85 12.91 13.03
C MET A 186 1.98 12.74 14.05
N GLN A 187 3.23 13.06 13.67
CA GLN A 187 4.38 13.01 14.59
C GLN A 187 4.36 14.16 15.61
N LYS A 188 3.86 15.35 15.22
CA LYS A 188 3.84 16.55 16.07
C LYS A 188 2.68 16.58 17.05
N ASN A 189 1.47 16.22 16.61
CA ASN A 189 0.25 16.33 17.40
C ASN A 189 -0.76 15.22 17.03
N ARG A 190 -0.42 13.99 17.44
CA ARG A 190 -1.20 12.77 17.17
C ARG A 190 -2.65 12.90 17.60
N THR A 191 -2.91 13.32 18.84
CA THR A 191 -4.27 13.39 19.41
C THR A 191 -5.20 14.25 18.58
N GLN A 192 -4.73 15.43 18.15
CA GLN A 192 -5.53 16.33 17.33
C GLN A 192 -5.76 15.77 15.92
N CYS A 193 -4.75 15.14 15.31
CA CYS A 193 -4.88 14.48 14.02
C CYS A 193 -5.90 13.34 14.07
N ILE A 194 -5.82 12.44 15.06
CA ILE A 194 -6.76 11.34 15.23
C ILE A 194 -8.19 11.86 15.46
N SER A 195 -8.37 12.90 16.27
CA SER A 195 -9.69 13.52 16.48
C SER A 195 -10.26 14.09 15.18
N PHE A 196 -9.44 14.78 14.38
CA PHE A 196 -9.85 15.26 13.06
C PHE A 196 -10.23 14.10 12.14
N LEU A 197 -9.43 13.03 12.11
CA LEU A 197 -9.66 11.89 11.23
C LEU A 197 -10.95 11.14 11.54
N LYS A 198 -11.26 10.94 12.83
CA LYS A 198 -12.53 10.32 13.24
C LYS A 198 -13.71 11.09 12.64
N GLN A 199 -13.67 12.43 12.66
CA GLN A 199 -14.68 13.27 12.01
C GLN A 199 -14.57 13.22 10.47
N TYR A 200 -13.36 13.31 9.92
CA TYR A 200 -13.05 13.33 8.50
C TYR A 200 -13.56 12.09 7.78
N PHE A 201 -13.51 10.90 8.40
CA PHE A 201 -14.05 9.68 7.81
C PHE A 201 -15.58 9.58 7.95
N THR A 202 -16.18 10.04 9.06
CA THR A 202 -17.65 10.02 9.26
C THR A 202 -18.42 11.10 8.50
N GLU A 203 -17.87 12.31 8.38
CA GLU A 203 -18.54 13.43 7.73
C GLU A 203 -18.35 13.36 6.21
N ARG A 204 -19.45 13.51 5.47
CA ARG A 204 -19.45 13.20 4.04
C ARG A 204 -18.75 14.24 3.16
N THR A 205 -18.48 15.47 3.58
CA THR A 205 -17.89 16.48 2.66
C THR A 205 -17.37 17.78 3.27
N THR A 206 -17.58 18.07 4.56
CA THR A 206 -17.34 19.41 5.12
C THR A 206 -15.92 19.69 5.58
N LEU A 207 -15.10 18.66 5.79
CA LEU A 207 -13.77 18.83 6.37
C LEU A 207 -12.67 18.84 5.30
N ASN A 208 -11.83 19.88 5.34
CA ASN A 208 -10.69 20.05 4.45
C ASN A 208 -9.39 19.68 5.17
N LEU A 209 -8.74 18.61 4.73
CA LEU A 209 -7.48 18.14 5.30
C LEU A 209 -6.37 19.20 5.24
N ASN A 210 -6.27 19.95 4.14
CA ASN A 210 -5.20 20.94 3.99
C ASN A 210 -5.40 22.14 4.93
N GLU A 211 -6.64 22.62 5.07
CA GLU A 211 -6.96 23.68 6.05
C GLU A 211 -6.65 23.23 7.47
N PHE A 212 -6.99 21.99 7.84
CA PHE A 212 -6.63 21.43 9.14
C PHE A 212 -5.12 21.39 9.36
N LEU A 213 -4.35 20.90 8.38
CA LEU A 213 -2.90 20.80 8.48
C LEU A 213 -2.21 22.18 8.57
N GLU A 214 -2.83 23.26 8.08
CA GLU A 214 -2.34 24.63 8.24
C GLU A 214 -2.55 25.18 9.66
N THR A 215 -3.43 24.57 10.47
CA THR A 215 -3.65 24.96 11.87
C THR A 215 -2.68 24.32 12.86
N LEU A 216 -1.86 23.36 12.42
CA LEU A 216 -0.94 22.56 13.24
C LEU A 216 0.50 23.08 13.20
#